data_AF-A0A370DZ82-F1
#
_entry.id   AF-A0A370DZ82-F1
#
_cell.length_a   1.000
_cell.length_b   1.000
_cell.length_c   1.000
_cell.angle_alpha   90.00
_cell.angle_beta   90.00
_cell.angle_gamma   90.00
#
_symmetry.space_group_name_H-M   'P 1'
#
loop_
_entity.id
_entity.type
_entity.pdbx_description
1 polymer ?
#
loop_
_entity_poly.entity_id
_entity_poly.type
_entity_poly.pdbx_seq_one_letter_code
_entity_poly.pdbx_strand_id
1 'polypeptide(L)'
;MLKNYSILFSALLLQGCGSSLIISNTDTIPVRSEPSGAAVYVMGKSMGNTPVDVKQQDVFPVVYDPEKIELYGVIQLEMDGCEPLSRRVSGRVISRGVDAKLKCGESKGAVPAAAAAPVATPVEKEVSPEAVKTPQPQAAQAVEQVVPKTSKERLIRLNDLYEEGLVSEKEYQTIRNRILNEL
;
A
#
# COMPACT_ATOMS: atom_id res chain seq x y z
N MET A 1 -52.67 -17.45 57.91
CA MET A 1 -53.38 -17.82 56.66
C MET A 1 -53.75 -16.52 55.97
N LEU A 2 -53.39 -16.16 54.74
CA LEU A 2 -52.79 -16.81 53.58
C LEU A 2 -51.81 -15.80 52.95
N LYS A 3 -50.69 -16.29 52.42
CA LYS A 3 -49.59 -15.52 51.83
C LYS A 3 -49.78 -15.54 50.32
N ASN A 4 -50.14 -14.41 49.71
CA ASN A 4 -50.29 -14.30 48.27
C ASN A 4 -48.99 -13.77 47.65
N TYR A 5 -48.26 -14.68 47.01
CA TYR A 5 -47.18 -14.40 46.08
C TYR A 5 -47.75 -13.76 44.81
N SER A 6 -47.24 -12.59 44.42
CA SER A 6 -47.51 -12.00 43.11
C SER A 6 -46.20 -11.92 42.32
N ILE A 7 -45.98 -12.98 41.55
CA ILE A 7 -45.56 -13.01 40.15
C ILE A 7 -44.51 -11.97 39.73
N LEU A 8 -43.29 -12.51 39.56
CA LEU A 8 -42.30 -12.16 38.56
C LEU A 8 -42.83 -11.33 37.38
N PHE A 9 -42.30 -10.12 37.21
CA PHE A 9 -42.23 -9.46 35.91
C PHE A 9 -40.79 -9.00 35.68
N SER A 10 -39.96 -9.92 35.17
CA SER A 10 -38.64 -9.61 34.60
C SER A 10 -38.84 -8.69 33.39
N ALA A 11 -38.64 -7.39 33.59
CA ALA A 11 -38.46 -6.44 32.50
C ALA A 11 -37.04 -6.59 31.96
N LEU A 12 -36.86 -7.57 31.06
CA LEU A 12 -35.66 -7.75 30.25
C LEU A 12 -35.64 -6.63 29.19
N LEU A 13 -35.03 -5.49 29.54
CA LEU A 13 -34.75 -4.41 28.60
C LEU A 13 -33.63 -4.87 27.66
N LEU A 14 -34.00 -5.49 26.53
CA LEU A 14 -33.11 -5.64 25.38
C LEU A 14 -32.83 -4.26 24.80
N GLN A 15 -31.81 -3.58 25.33
CA GLN A 15 -31.12 -2.52 24.62
C GLN A 15 -30.31 -3.18 23.50
N GLY A 16 -30.98 -3.41 22.36
CA GLY A 16 -30.31 -3.74 21.12
C GLY A 16 -29.47 -2.54 20.70
N CYS A 17 -28.15 -2.64 20.83
CA CYS A 17 -27.24 -1.75 20.14
C CYS A 17 -27.51 -1.89 18.64
N GLY A 18 -28.10 -0.86 18.04
CA GLY A 18 -28.23 -0.76 16.59
C GLY A 18 -26.84 -0.77 16.00
N SER A 19 -26.46 -1.90 15.41
CA SER A 19 -25.31 -1.99 14.52
C SER A 19 -25.57 -1.08 13.34
N SER A 20 -25.10 0.16 13.42
CA SER A 20 -24.96 1.04 12.27
C SER A 20 -24.16 0.28 11.23
N LEU A 21 -24.85 -0.19 10.18
CA LEU A 21 -24.22 -0.70 8.99
C LEU A 21 -23.55 0.50 8.31
N ILE A 22 -22.31 0.76 8.69
CA ILE A 22 -21.47 1.73 8.01
C ILE A 22 -21.26 1.17 6.61
N ILE A 23 -21.89 1.79 5.62
CA ILE A 23 -21.58 1.58 4.21
C ILE A 23 -20.19 2.16 4.03
N SER A 24 -19.17 1.31 4.12
CA SER A 24 -17.80 1.68 3.80
C SER A 24 -17.75 2.02 2.31
N ASN A 25 -17.70 3.31 1.97
CA ASN A 25 -17.38 3.75 0.62
C ASN A 25 -15.95 3.29 0.31
N THR A 26 -15.84 2.17 -0.40
CA THR A 26 -14.56 1.50 -0.68
C THR A 26 -13.66 2.29 -1.62
N ASP A 27 -14.14 3.39 -2.20
CA ASP A 27 -13.40 4.28 -3.09
C ASP A 27 -12.75 5.46 -2.37
N THR A 28 -12.99 5.60 -1.06
CA THR A 28 -12.43 6.69 -0.24
C THR A 28 -11.48 6.18 0.84
N ILE A 29 -10.45 6.96 1.09
CA ILE A 29 -9.41 6.74 2.09
C ILE A 29 -9.65 7.75 3.20
N PRO A 30 -10.08 7.34 4.40
CA PRO A 30 -10.25 8.27 5.50
C PRO A 30 -8.88 8.72 6.00
N VAL A 31 -8.67 10.04 6.09
CA VAL A 31 -7.44 10.66 6.59
C VAL A 31 -7.76 11.41 7.87
N ARG A 32 -7.09 11.01 8.95
CA ARG A 32 -7.24 11.55 10.30
C ARG A 32 -5.85 11.91 10.84
N SER A 33 -5.77 12.92 11.70
CA SER A 33 -4.53 13.29 12.35
C SER A 33 -4.75 13.74 13.78
N GLU A 34 -3.68 13.63 14.57
CA GLU A 34 -3.56 14.18 15.90
C GLU A 34 -2.31 15.08 15.96
N PRO A 35 -2.45 16.40 16.24
CA PRO A 35 -3.71 17.16 16.32
C PRO A 35 -4.52 17.16 15.01
N SER A 36 -5.84 17.41 15.13
CA SER A 36 -6.75 17.56 13.99
C SER A 36 -6.58 18.92 13.31
N GLY A 37 -7.02 19.04 12.06
CA GLY A 37 -6.96 20.28 11.29
C GLY A 37 -5.75 20.38 10.35
N ALA A 38 -4.99 19.31 10.17
CA ALA A 38 -3.83 19.28 9.27
C ALA A 38 -4.29 19.46 7.83
N ALA A 39 -3.65 20.34 7.07
CA ALA A 39 -3.87 20.45 5.63
C ALA A 39 -3.41 19.17 4.94
N VAL A 40 -4.27 18.59 4.11
CA VAL A 40 -4.01 17.35 3.38
C VAL A 40 -3.77 17.68 1.92
N TYR A 41 -2.66 17.19 1.37
CA TYR A 41 -2.30 17.33 -0.04
C TYR A 41 -2.11 15.97 -0.69
N VAL A 42 -2.57 15.86 -1.92
CA VAL A 42 -2.37 14.70 -2.78
C VAL A 42 -1.94 15.21 -4.13
N MET A 43 -0.82 14.70 -4.68
CA MET A 43 -0.32 15.15 -5.97
C MET A 43 -0.08 16.68 -6.05
N GLY A 44 0.25 17.31 -4.92
CA GLY A 44 0.41 18.77 -4.80
C GLY A 44 -0.89 19.58 -4.76
N LYS A 45 -2.05 18.93 -4.82
CA LYS A 45 -3.37 19.56 -4.75
C LYS A 45 -3.93 19.48 -3.33
N SER A 46 -4.50 20.57 -2.82
CA SER A 46 -5.16 20.60 -1.50
C SER A 46 -6.47 19.82 -1.52
N MET A 47 -6.65 18.94 -0.53
CA MET A 47 -7.84 18.12 -0.32
C MET A 47 -8.71 18.64 0.82
N GLY A 48 -8.26 19.66 1.57
CA GLY A 48 -8.91 20.17 2.77
C GLY A 48 -8.09 19.88 4.04
N ASN A 49 -8.76 19.88 5.20
CA ASN A 49 -8.13 19.66 6.50
C ASN A 49 -8.64 18.38 7.15
N THR A 50 -7.81 17.67 7.92
CA THR A 50 -8.24 16.49 8.68
C THR A 50 -9.29 16.86 9.73
N PRO A 51 -10.34 16.03 9.96
CA PRO A 51 -10.72 14.81 9.23
C PRO A 51 -11.22 15.05 7.80
N VAL A 52 -10.71 14.28 6.83
CA VAL A 52 -11.18 14.32 5.43
C VAL A 52 -11.15 12.93 4.80
N ASP A 53 -12.06 12.66 3.86
CA ASP A 53 -12.07 11.42 3.08
C ASP A 53 -11.59 11.72 1.66
N VAL A 54 -10.46 11.13 1.28
CA VAL A 54 -9.78 11.37 0.00
C VAL A 54 -10.15 10.25 -0.97
N LYS A 55 -10.50 10.56 -2.23
CA LYS A 55 -10.81 9.49 -3.20
C LYS A 55 -9.54 8.79 -3.66
N GLN A 56 -9.62 7.48 -3.85
CA GLN A 56 -8.49 6.69 -4.34
C GLN A 56 -8.00 7.17 -5.72
N GLN A 57 -8.92 7.62 -6.58
CA GLN A 57 -8.60 8.18 -7.90
C GLN A 57 -7.81 9.50 -7.85
N ASP A 58 -7.90 10.26 -6.76
CA ASP A 58 -7.08 11.48 -6.58
C ASP A 58 -5.63 11.11 -6.24
N VAL A 59 -5.43 9.97 -5.57
CA VAL A 59 -4.12 9.42 -5.18
C VAL A 59 -3.47 8.63 -6.33
N PHE A 60 -4.29 7.89 -7.07
CA PHE A 60 -3.90 7.05 -8.20
C PHE A 60 -4.74 7.43 -9.43
N PRO A 61 -4.39 8.55 -10.10
CA PRO A 61 -5.13 9.00 -11.27
C PRO A 61 -5.00 7.99 -12.41
N VAL A 62 -6.01 7.97 -13.30
CA VAL A 62 -5.97 7.15 -14.51
C VAL A 62 -4.84 7.60 -15.45
N VAL A 63 -4.56 8.91 -15.46
CA VAL A 63 -3.51 9.52 -16.26
C VAL A 63 -2.47 10.11 -15.32
N TYR A 64 -1.23 9.65 -15.47
CA TYR A 64 -0.09 10.04 -14.66
C TYR A 64 0.70 11.15 -15.36
N ASP A 65 0.91 12.26 -14.65
CA ASP A 65 1.69 13.42 -15.10
C ASP A 65 3.19 13.25 -14.79
N PRO A 66 4.06 13.02 -15.79
CA PRO A 66 5.46 12.65 -15.58
C PRO A 66 6.26 13.67 -14.76
N GLU A 67 5.79 14.92 -14.64
CA GLU A 67 6.44 15.94 -13.81
C GLU A 67 6.21 15.73 -12.29
N LYS A 68 5.26 14.86 -11.91
CA LYS A 68 4.84 14.66 -10.52
C LYS A 68 5.10 13.24 -10.01
N ILE A 69 6.01 12.50 -10.65
CA ILE A 69 6.34 11.10 -10.33
C ILE A 69 6.64 10.90 -8.84
N GLU A 70 7.33 11.85 -8.20
CA GLU A 70 7.70 11.76 -6.79
C GLU A 70 6.50 11.83 -5.83
N LEU A 71 5.38 12.40 -6.29
CA LEU A 71 4.16 12.60 -5.50
C LEU A 71 3.16 11.44 -5.64
N TYR A 72 3.43 10.49 -6.54
CA TYR A 72 2.51 9.40 -6.85
C TYR A 72 2.26 8.50 -5.64
N GLY A 73 0.97 8.28 -5.34
CA GLY A 73 0.59 7.40 -4.24
C GLY A 73 0.99 7.93 -2.88
N VAL A 74 1.22 9.24 -2.72
CA VAL A 74 1.60 9.88 -1.45
C VAL A 74 0.52 10.87 -1.01
N ILE A 75 0.13 10.76 0.26
CA ILE A 75 -0.68 11.75 0.97
C ILE A 75 0.26 12.54 1.88
N GLN A 76 0.29 13.86 1.72
CA GLN A 76 1.08 14.77 2.56
C GLN A 76 0.16 15.47 3.55
N LEU A 77 0.61 15.58 4.80
CA LEU A 77 -0.07 16.31 5.86
C LEU A 77 0.86 17.40 6.37
N GLU A 78 0.33 18.62 6.42
CA GLU A 78 1.06 19.79 6.91
C GLU A 78 0.22 20.53 7.96
N MET A 79 0.88 21.02 9.00
CA MET A 79 0.25 21.85 10.02
C MET A 79 1.30 22.81 10.58
N ASP A 80 0.89 24.05 10.83
CA ASP A 80 1.76 25.07 11.41
C ASP A 80 2.36 24.60 12.74
N GLY A 81 3.67 24.76 12.88
CA GLY A 81 4.41 24.31 14.07
C GLY A 81 4.58 22.80 14.17
N CYS A 82 4.29 22.04 13.10
CA CYS A 82 4.50 20.60 13.04
C CYS A 82 5.39 20.21 11.86
N GLU A 83 6.13 19.11 12.02
CA GLU A 83 6.90 18.53 10.91
C GLU A 83 5.96 18.02 9.80
N PRO A 84 6.25 18.31 8.52
CA PRO A 84 5.46 17.79 7.41
C PRO A 84 5.57 16.26 7.36
N LEU A 85 4.44 15.58 7.18
CA LEU A 85 4.36 14.13 7.14
C LEU A 85 3.93 13.66 5.76
N SER A 86 4.79 12.91 5.07
CA SER A 86 4.44 12.19 3.85
C SER A 86 4.12 10.72 4.14
N ARG A 87 2.95 10.27 3.70
CA ARG A 87 2.49 8.87 3.86
C ARG A 87 2.25 8.24 2.49
N ARG A 88 3.02 7.21 2.17
CA ARG A 88 2.77 6.37 0.99
C ARG A 88 1.52 5.51 1.21
N VAL A 89 0.64 5.49 0.22
CA VAL A 89 -0.62 4.76 0.21
C VAL A 89 -0.39 3.33 -0.24
N SER A 90 -0.67 2.39 0.65
CA SER A 90 -0.63 0.93 0.42
C SER A 90 -2.04 0.34 0.55
N GLY A 91 -2.21 -0.95 0.24
CA GLY A 91 -3.50 -1.64 0.44
C GLY A 91 -4.02 -1.57 1.89
N ARG A 92 -3.13 -1.50 2.89
CA ARG A 92 -3.51 -1.26 4.29
C ARG A 92 -4.09 0.14 4.49
N VAL A 93 -3.49 1.15 3.89
CA VAL A 93 -3.97 2.53 3.98
C VAL A 93 -5.32 2.67 3.27
N ILE A 94 -5.50 2.02 2.12
CA ILE A 94 -6.79 2.01 1.41
C ILE A 94 -7.89 1.35 2.27
N SER A 95 -7.58 0.23 2.93
CA SER A 95 -8.57 -0.51 3.72
C SER A 95 -8.88 0.08 5.10
N ARG A 96 -7.92 0.76 5.74
CA ARG A 96 -8.07 1.26 7.12
C ARG A 96 -8.04 2.77 7.25
N GLY A 97 -7.56 3.47 6.24
CA GLY A 97 -7.28 4.90 6.30
C GLY A 97 -5.87 5.23 6.77
N VAL A 98 -5.65 6.54 6.90
CA VAL A 98 -4.46 7.16 7.48
C VAL A 98 -4.83 7.70 8.85
N ASP A 99 -4.20 7.17 9.89
CA ASP A 99 -4.17 7.75 11.23
C ASP A 99 -2.76 8.31 11.49
N ALA A 100 -2.61 9.63 11.37
CA ALA A 100 -1.34 10.31 11.51
C ALA A 100 -1.15 10.92 12.90
N LYS A 101 0.04 10.79 13.47
CA LYS A 101 0.47 11.57 14.63
C LYS A 101 1.51 12.58 14.17
N LEU A 102 1.16 13.86 14.24
CA LEU A 102 2.06 14.93 13.83
C LEU A 102 2.98 15.30 15.00
N LYS A 103 4.25 15.55 14.67
CA LYS A 103 5.24 15.98 15.66
C LYS A 103 5.28 17.50 15.65
N CYS A 104 4.68 18.10 16.67
CA CYS A 104 4.58 19.54 16.80
C CYS A 104 5.57 20.06 17.85
N GLY A 105 6.24 21.17 17.56
CA GLY A 105 7.30 21.77 18.36
C GLY A 105 7.88 23.02 17.70
N GLU A 106 8.91 23.63 18.27
CA GLU A 106 9.45 24.95 17.87
C GLU A 106 10.20 24.96 16.51
N SER A 107 9.97 23.98 15.64
CA SER A 107 10.66 23.85 14.36
C SER A 107 9.88 24.53 13.23
N LYS A 108 10.40 25.67 12.78
CA LYS A 108 9.99 26.40 11.57
C LYS A 108 10.01 25.48 10.34
N GLY A 109 8.83 25.00 9.94
CA GLY A 109 8.63 24.29 8.68
C GLY A 109 8.68 25.24 7.48
N ALA A 110 9.86 25.38 6.88
CA ALA A 110 10.02 25.79 5.50
C ALA A 110 10.93 24.76 4.82
N VAL A 111 10.37 24.00 3.89
CA VAL A 111 11.10 22.99 3.13
C VAL A 111 12.17 23.70 2.26
N PRO A 112 13.45 23.29 2.25
CA PRO A 112 14.33 23.65 1.15
C PRO A 112 14.01 22.75 -0.04
N ALA A 113 13.56 23.38 -1.11
CA ALA A 113 13.60 22.80 -2.44
C ALA A 113 15.06 22.73 -2.93
N ALA A 114 15.39 21.62 -3.59
CA ALA A 114 16.50 21.41 -4.53
C ALA A 114 17.95 21.30 -4.01
N ALA A 115 18.56 20.13 -4.28
CA ALA A 115 19.86 19.98 -4.96
C ALA A 115 20.13 18.46 -5.12
N ALA A 116 19.84 17.88 -6.29
CA ALA A 116 20.82 17.65 -7.36
C ALA A 116 21.80 16.50 -7.06
N ALA A 117 21.57 15.37 -7.75
CA ALA A 117 22.61 14.37 -8.01
C ALA A 117 23.77 14.98 -8.81
N PRO A 118 24.91 14.26 -8.93
CA PRO A 118 25.05 13.53 -10.18
C PRO A 118 25.67 12.12 -10.06
N VAL A 119 25.38 11.39 -11.13
CA VAL A 119 25.74 10.02 -11.54
C VAL A 119 27.23 9.89 -11.89
N ALA A 120 27.81 8.69 -11.69
CA ALA A 120 28.80 8.11 -12.61
C ALA A 120 28.94 6.57 -12.41
N THR A 121 28.54 5.84 -13.45
CA THR A 121 28.91 4.46 -13.88
C THR A 121 30.42 4.31 -14.19
N PRO A 122 30.95 3.22 -14.79
CA PRO A 122 30.73 1.75 -14.74
C PRO A 122 32.07 0.95 -14.62
N VAL A 123 32.08 -0.36 -14.31
CA VAL A 123 33.12 -1.28 -14.85
C VAL A 123 32.57 -2.69 -15.05
N GLU A 124 32.66 -3.10 -16.31
CA GLU A 124 32.41 -4.40 -16.92
C GLU A 124 33.59 -5.37 -16.69
N LYS A 125 33.32 -6.65 -16.46
CA LYS A 125 34.28 -7.70 -16.88
C LYS A 125 33.59 -9.03 -17.21
N GLU A 126 33.52 -9.22 -18.52
CA GLU A 126 33.36 -10.41 -19.33
C GLU A 126 34.25 -11.60 -18.90
N VAL A 127 33.70 -12.82 -18.85
CA VAL A 127 34.39 -14.07 -19.27
C VAL A 127 33.36 -15.08 -19.83
N SER A 128 33.62 -15.48 -21.07
CA SER A 128 32.98 -16.49 -21.95
C SER A 128 33.58 -17.90 -21.70
N PRO A 129 33.40 -18.92 -22.57
CA PRO A 129 32.24 -19.79 -22.83
C PRO A 129 32.52 -21.26 -22.42
N GLU A 130 31.50 -22.13 -22.36
CA GLU A 130 31.68 -23.53 -22.80
C GLU A 130 30.35 -24.23 -23.13
N ALA A 131 30.40 -24.98 -24.22
CA ALA A 131 29.26 -25.51 -24.95
C ALA A 131 29.12 -27.03 -24.77
N VAL A 132 27.88 -27.45 -24.53
CA VAL A 132 27.19 -28.64 -25.10
C VAL A 132 27.66 -30.03 -24.66
N LYS A 133 26.71 -30.79 -24.10
CA LYS A 133 26.25 -32.08 -24.69
C LYS A 133 24.95 -32.56 -24.05
N THR A 134 23.87 -32.53 -24.84
CA THR A 134 22.69 -33.39 -24.71
C THR A 134 23.05 -34.80 -25.24
N PRO A 135 22.37 -35.88 -24.82
CA PRO A 135 21.04 -36.23 -25.36
C PRO A 135 20.04 -36.87 -24.37
N GLN A 136 18.76 -36.53 -24.56
CA GLN A 136 17.55 -37.25 -24.10
C GLN A 136 17.43 -38.63 -24.83
N PRO A 137 16.64 -39.64 -24.39
CA PRO A 137 15.16 -39.51 -24.30
C PRO A 137 14.38 -40.35 -23.24
N GLN A 138 13.27 -39.74 -22.79
CA GLN A 138 11.90 -40.28 -22.59
C GLN A 138 11.62 -41.50 -21.66
N ALA A 139 10.75 -41.31 -20.66
CA ALA A 139 9.33 -41.76 -20.69
C ALA A 139 8.60 -41.52 -19.34
N ALA A 140 7.38 -40.95 -19.43
CA ALA A 140 6.23 -41.00 -18.50
C ALA A 140 6.45 -40.58 -17.03
N GLN A 141 5.68 -39.65 -16.45
CA GLN A 141 4.23 -39.72 -16.30
C GLN A 141 3.61 -38.32 -16.16
N ALA A 142 2.37 -38.21 -16.65
CA ALA A 142 1.54 -37.02 -16.66
C ALA A 142 1.02 -36.66 -15.26
N VAL A 143 1.25 -35.42 -14.86
CA VAL A 143 0.33 -34.65 -14.02
C VAL A 143 0.25 -33.25 -14.62
N GLU A 144 -0.97 -32.83 -14.86
CA GLU A 144 -1.43 -31.60 -15.48
C GLU A 144 -0.61 -30.36 -15.02
N GLN A 145 0.33 -29.90 -15.84
CA GLN A 145 0.94 -28.58 -15.65
C GLN A 145 0.33 -27.65 -16.69
N VAL A 146 -0.78 -27.02 -16.31
CA VAL A 146 -1.28 -25.82 -16.97
C VAL A 146 -0.26 -24.72 -16.69
N VAL A 147 0.77 -24.63 -17.54
CA VAL A 147 1.74 -23.54 -17.44
C VAL A 147 1.41 -22.50 -18.50
N PRO A 148 0.87 -21.35 -18.10
CA PRO A 148 1.00 -20.18 -18.92
C PRO A 148 2.33 -19.52 -18.52
N LYS A 149 3.36 -19.64 -19.37
CA LYS A 149 4.72 -19.13 -19.10
C LYS A 149 4.91 -17.74 -19.70
N THR A 150 3.91 -16.88 -19.66
CA THR A 150 4.15 -15.48 -20.06
C THR A 150 5.01 -14.80 -18.99
N SER A 151 5.83 -13.83 -19.38
CA SER A 151 6.62 -13.04 -18.43
C SER A 151 5.74 -12.37 -17.37
N LYS A 152 4.49 -12.03 -17.72
CA LYS A 152 3.48 -11.50 -16.78
C LYS A 152 3.10 -12.49 -15.69
N GLU A 153 2.78 -13.74 -16.02
CA GLU A 153 2.42 -14.76 -15.02
C GLU A 153 3.57 -15.11 -14.10
N ARG A 154 4.79 -15.08 -14.63
CA ARG A 154 6.01 -15.28 -13.83
C ARG A 154 6.20 -14.15 -12.83
N LEU A 155 5.88 -12.91 -13.20
CA LEU A 155 5.94 -11.75 -12.29
C LEU A 155 4.86 -11.82 -11.20
N ILE A 156 3.64 -12.24 -11.56
CA ILE A 156 2.55 -12.42 -10.59
C ILE A 156 2.95 -13.46 -9.54
N ARG A 157 3.40 -14.63 -9.98
CA ARG A 157 3.86 -15.69 -9.08
C ARG A 157 5.02 -15.26 -8.19
N LEU A 158 5.96 -14.49 -8.73
CA LEU A 158 7.08 -13.96 -7.95
C LEU A 158 6.61 -13.00 -6.84
N ASN A 159 5.57 -12.21 -7.10
CA ASN A 159 4.96 -11.32 -6.12
C ASN A 159 4.31 -12.10 -4.98
N ASP A 160 3.54 -13.14 -5.29
CA ASP A 160 2.88 -13.97 -4.27
C ASP A 160 3.91 -14.59 -3.32
N LEU A 161 5.02 -15.12 -3.84
CA LEU A 161 6.10 -15.70 -3.04
C LEU A 161 6.79 -14.68 -2.10
N TYR A 162 6.86 -13.41 -2.51
CA TYR A 162 7.43 -12.34 -1.68
C TYR A 162 6.48 -11.95 -0.55
N GLU A 163 5.18 -11.81 -0.84
CA GLU A 163 4.15 -11.51 0.16
C GLU A 163 4.01 -12.65 1.20
N GLU A 164 4.21 -13.90 0.78
CA GLU A 164 4.26 -15.06 1.67
C GLU A 164 5.56 -15.17 2.48
N GLY A 165 6.55 -14.29 2.22
CA GLY A 165 7.85 -14.31 2.90
C GLY A 165 8.74 -15.50 2.52
N LEU A 166 8.40 -16.22 1.44
CA LEU A 166 9.16 -17.35 0.92
C LEU A 166 10.42 -16.92 0.16
N VAL A 167 10.49 -15.64 -0.20
CA VAL A 167 11.58 -15.04 -0.96
C VAL A 167 11.97 -13.72 -0.32
N SER A 168 13.27 -13.50 -0.12
CA SER A 168 13.77 -12.24 0.41
C SER A 168 13.67 -11.11 -0.62
N GLU A 169 13.71 -9.86 -0.17
CA GLU A 169 13.64 -8.69 -1.06
C GLU A 169 14.75 -8.67 -2.11
N LYS A 170 15.97 -9.10 -1.75
CA LYS A 170 17.10 -9.20 -2.68
C LYS A 170 16.84 -10.23 -3.78
N GLU A 171 16.29 -11.39 -3.42
CA GLU A 171 15.94 -12.45 -4.37
C GLU A 171 14.79 -12.01 -5.27
N TYR A 172 13.76 -11.36 -4.71
CA TYR A 172 12.64 -10.80 -5.47
C TYR A 172 13.12 -9.84 -6.57
N GLN A 173 13.97 -8.86 -6.23
CA GLN A 173 14.47 -7.90 -7.22
C GLN A 173 15.33 -8.56 -8.30
N THR A 174 16.17 -9.52 -7.90
CA THR A 174 17.03 -10.25 -8.85
C THR A 174 16.19 -11.04 -9.86
N ILE A 175 15.20 -11.78 -9.38
CA ILE A 175 14.35 -12.61 -10.23
C ILE A 175 13.43 -11.74 -11.09
N ARG A 176 12.89 -10.64 -10.55
CA ARG A 176 12.06 -9.68 -11.28
C ARG A 176 12.81 -9.09 -12.47
N ASN A 177 14.04 -8.62 -12.27
CA ASN A 177 14.86 -8.06 -13.34
C ASN A 177 15.17 -9.10 -14.42
N ARG A 178 15.43 -10.35 -14.02
CA ARG A 178 15.64 -11.45 -14.97
C ARG A 178 14.40 -11.69 -15.84
N ILE A 179 13.21 -11.73 -15.24
CA ILE A 179 11.96 -11.96 -15.99
C ILE A 179 11.68 -10.79 -16.95
N LEU A 180 11.94 -9.55 -16.52
CA LEU A 180 11.72 -8.36 -17.35
C LEU A 180 12.70 -8.28 -18.53
N ASN A 181 13.92 -8.78 -18.38
CA ASN A 181 14.91 -8.83 -19.47
C ASN A 181 14.60 -9.90 -20.53
N GLU A 182 13.63 -10.78 -20.29
CA GLU A 182 13.19 -11.82 -21.22
C GLU A 182 11.95 -11.40 -22.04
N LEU A 183 11.48 -10.15 -21.89
CA LEU A 183 10.44 -9.52 -22.71
C LEU A 183 11.02 -9.00 -24.04
#